data_AF-A0A378JXU1-F1
#
_entry.id   AF-A0A378JXU1-F1
#
_cell.length_a   1.000
_cell.length_b   1.000
_cell.length_c   1.000
_cell.angle_alpha   90.00
_cell.angle_beta   90.00
_cell.angle_gamma   90.00
#
_symmetry.space_group_name_H-M   'P 1'
#
loop_
_entity.id
_entity.type
_entity.pdbx_description
1 polymer ?
#
loop_
_entity_poly.entity_id
_entity_poly.type
_entity_poly.pdbx_seq_one_letter_code
_entity_poly.pdbx_strand_id
1 'polypeptide(L)'
;MSLKRYHEAQKGQPGYDKAKSELQKGRKTSHWIWYIIPQLQSLGYSEFAKRYGIADFKEACDYLRDPLLFKRYNETVSLIERQLQKIPVETLMGGTTDARKLASSLTLFQAAASFLSSANHLTQHDYAGLEQRCARIFQFITSQGYPPCKATLAELNRPGQNIKYNNTHASVVLTRQEQFAHAKSKPVSLAHELAEYQKLRKNEWEFHYNFLGIVSVLYFIQDMLLGTDHFNTKNREIKISAASKLEQILDPDQPKPEPLNKAEIKALKEGRLGNLVSRHGSLNHIIANAPIKSMDDPSSQSSLHL
;
A
#
# COMPACT_ATOMS: atom_id res chain seq x y z
N MET A 1 6.26 -21.80 18.53
CA MET A 1 6.86 -21.16 19.72
C MET A 1 5.75 -20.85 20.73
N SER A 2 6.03 -20.23 21.88
CA SER A 2 4.97 -19.84 22.82
C SER A 2 4.19 -18.63 22.32
N LEU A 3 2.84 -18.69 22.36
CA LEU A 3 1.96 -17.57 22.00
C LEU A 3 2.00 -16.42 23.03
N LYS A 4 2.57 -16.64 24.22
CA LYS A 4 2.69 -15.65 25.31
C LYS A 4 3.30 -14.33 24.85
N ARG A 5 4.26 -14.38 23.90
CA ARG A 5 4.89 -13.19 23.32
C ARG A 5 3.89 -12.22 22.67
N TYR A 6 2.84 -12.75 22.03
CA TYR A 6 1.81 -11.93 21.41
C TYR A 6 0.90 -11.29 22.46
N HIS A 7 0.49 -12.07 23.45
CA HIS A 7 -0.32 -11.59 24.57
C HIS A 7 0.36 -10.44 25.31
N GLU A 8 1.64 -10.62 25.64
CA GLU A 8 2.45 -9.61 26.34
C GLU A 8 2.62 -8.34 25.50
N ALA A 9 3.00 -8.49 24.22
CA ALA A 9 3.18 -7.34 23.33
C ALA A 9 1.88 -6.56 23.10
N GLN A 10 0.75 -7.26 22.92
CA GLN A 10 -0.55 -6.62 22.74
C GLN A 10 -1.12 -5.99 24.01
N LYS A 11 -0.66 -6.42 25.21
CA LYS A 11 -0.97 -5.77 26.48
C LYS A 11 -0.08 -4.55 26.75
N GLY A 12 1.12 -4.52 26.16
CA GLY A 12 2.13 -3.48 26.36
C GLY A 12 1.79 -2.13 25.69
N GLN A 13 2.82 -1.31 25.47
CA GLN A 13 2.71 -0.01 24.82
C GLN A 13 3.77 0.14 23.72
N PRO A 14 3.38 0.39 22.45
CA PRO A 14 2.01 0.53 21.96
C PRO A 14 1.30 -0.83 21.85
N GLY A 15 0.18 -1.02 22.56
CA GLY A 15 -0.56 -2.28 22.58
C GLY A 15 -1.74 -2.33 21.60
N TYR A 16 -2.60 -3.33 21.78
CA TYR A 16 -3.80 -3.54 20.97
C TYR A 16 -4.73 -2.32 20.93
N ASP A 17 -4.95 -1.66 22.07
CA ASP A 17 -5.86 -0.52 22.14
C ASP A 17 -5.35 0.68 21.34
N LYS A 18 -4.02 0.89 21.31
CA LYS A 18 -3.39 1.92 20.47
C LYS A 18 -3.54 1.59 18.99
N ALA A 19 -3.28 0.34 18.59
CA ALA A 19 -3.45 -0.12 17.23
C ALA A 19 -4.91 0.05 16.75
N LYS A 20 -5.87 -0.35 17.59
CA LYS A 20 -7.31 -0.17 17.35
C LYS A 20 -7.67 1.29 17.14
N SER A 21 -7.21 2.18 18.02
CA SER A 21 -7.47 3.63 17.92
C SER A 21 -6.90 4.24 16.65
N GLU A 22 -5.68 3.86 16.26
CA GLU A 22 -5.03 4.34 15.04
C GLU A 22 -5.75 3.86 13.77
N LEU A 23 -6.15 2.60 13.73
CA LEU A 23 -6.94 2.07 12.61
C LEU A 23 -8.32 2.72 12.52
N GLN A 24 -8.98 3.02 13.65
CA GLN A 24 -10.23 3.79 13.65
C GLN A 24 -10.05 5.20 13.09
N LYS A 25 -8.89 5.83 13.34
CA LYS A 25 -8.51 7.14 12.79
C LYS A 25 -8.03 7.07 11.33
N GLY A 26 -7.94 5.88 10.75
CA GLY A 26 -7.55 5.69 9.35
C GLY A 26 -6.05 5.84 9.10
N ARG A 27 -5.20 5.81 10.13
CA ARG A 27 -3.75 5.89 9.94
C ARG A 27 -2.98 5.27 11.09
N LYS A 28 -2.23 4.23 10.77
CA LYS A 28 -1.17 3.70 11.63
C LYS A 28 -0.05 4.74 11.82
N THR A 29 0.36 4.94 13.06
CA THR A 29 1.43 5.88 13.47
C THR A 29 2.42 5.30 14.48
N SER A 30 2.08 4.20 15.18
CA SER A 30 2.97 3.58 16.19
C SER A 30 3.53 2.21 15.76
N HIS A 31 4.49 1.70 16.53
CA HIS A 31 5.29 0.50 16.23
C HIS A 31 4.65 -0.83 16.68
N TRP A 32 3.47 -1.17 16.17
CA TRP A 32 2.72 -2.38 16.57
C TRP A 32 2.55 -3.46 15.50
N ILE A 33 3.02 -3.22 14.27
CA ILE A 33 2.70 -4.09 13.11
C ILE A 33 3.02 -5.57 13.35
N TRP A 34 4.16 -5.88 13.98
CA TRP A 34 4.67 -7.24 14.07
C TRP A 34 3.84 -8.19 14.96
N TYR A 35 3.15 -7.68 15.97
CA TYR A 35 2.41 -8.49 16.95
C TYR A 35 0.89 -8.28 16.89
N ILE A 36 0.41 -7.33 16.09
CA ILE A 36 -1.02 -7.15 15.78
C ILE A 36 -1.35 -7.76 14.41
N ILE A 37 -0.48 -7.56 13.41
CA ILE A 37 -0.58 -8.11 12.05
C ILE A 37 0.69 -8.93 11.77
N PRO A 38 0.88 -10.07 12.47
CA PRO A 38 2.09 -10.85 12.32
C PRO A 38 2.16 -11.51 10.93
N GLN A 39 3.39 -11.71 10.45
CA GLN A 39 3.69 -12.45 9.22
C GLN A 39 4.67 -13.59 9.52
N LEU A 40 4.96 -14.45 8.54
CA LEU A 40 5.99 -15.48 8.71
C LEU A 40 7.34 -14.89 9.11
N GLN A 41 8.00 -15.55 10.05
CA GLN A 41 9.31 -15.17 10.59
C GLN A 41 10.38 -15.08 9.49
N SER A 42 10.31 -15.98 8.50
CA SER A 42 11.24 -16.04 7.36
C SER A 42 11.22 -14.79 6.46
N LEU A 43 10.21 -13.93 6.57
CA LEU A 43 10.04 -12.74 5.71
C LEU A 43 10.66 -11.48 6.29
N GLY A 44 11.14 -11.51 7.54
CA GLY A 44 11.60 -10.32 8.25
C GLY A 44 13.01 -10.45 8.81
N TYR A 45 13.82 -9.40 8.64
CA TYR A 45 15.22 -9.38 9.08
C TYR A 45 15.43 -8.68 10.43
N SER A 46 14.53 -7.76 10.81
CA SER A 46 14.62 -7.04 12.09
C SER A 46 14.41 -7.96 13.28
N GLU A 47 15.03 -7.65 14.42
CA GLU A 47 14.84 -8.39 15.67
C GLU A 47 13.36 -8.49 16.09
N PHE A 48 12.56 -7.45 15.88
CA PHE A 48 11.11 -7.49 16.13
C PHE A 48 10.37 -8.46 15.19
N ALA A 49 10.76 -8.52 13.92
CA ALA A 49 10.19 -9.48 12.97
C ALA A 49 10.62 -10.92 13.25
N LYS A 50 11.83 -11.13 13.76
CA LYS A 50 12.26 -12.45 14.25
C LYS A 50 11.51 -12.84 15.53
N ARG A 51 11.37 -11.91 16.49
CA ARG A 51 10.71 -12.17 17.77
C ARG A 51 9.21 -12.43 17.64
N TYR A 52 8.50 -11.65 16.84
CA TYR A 52 7.04 -11.73 16.69
C TYR A 52 6.59 -12.37 15.36
N GLY A 53 7.52 -12.81 14.52
CA GLY A 53 7.21 -13.60 13.34
C GLY A 53 6.56 -14.92 13.72
N ILE A 54 5.61 -15.36 12.90
CA ILE A 54 5.01 -16.69 12.99
C ILE A 54 6.02 -17.68 12.41
N ALA A 55 6.41 -18.67 13.20
CA ALA A 55 7.44 -19.63 12.82
C ALA A 55 7.02 -20.46 11.59
N ASP A 56 5.77 -20.94 11.59
CA ASP A 56 5.24 -21.84 10.58
C ASP A 56 3.71 -21.81 10.53
N PHE A 57 3.13 -22.60 9.62
CA PHE A 57 1.67 -22.70 9.48
C PHE A 57 0.96 -23.26 10.72
N LYS A 58 1.62 -24.16 11.46
CA LYS A 58 1.04 -24.73 12.69
C LYS A 58 0.85 -23.63 13.73
N GLU A 59 1.85 -22.76 13.90
CA GLU A 59 1.74 -21.62 14.82
C GLU A 59 0.69 -20.60 14.34
N ALA A 60 0.49 -20.40 13.04
CA ALA A 60 -0.62 -19.59 12.52
C ALA A 60 -1.98 -20.18 12.94
N CYS A 61 -2.14 -21.50 12.87
CA CYS A 61 -3.35 -22.18 13.33
C CYS A 61 -3.52 -22.06 14.85
N ASP A 62 -2.44 -22.27 15.63
CA ASP A 62 -2.46 -22.14 17.09
C ASP A 62 -2.80 -20.70 17.52
N TYR A 63 -2.30 -19.69 16.79
CA TYR A 63 -2.66 -18.28 16.98
C TYR A 63 -4.16 -18.03 16.76
N LEU A 64 -4.77 -18.64 15.74
CA LEU A 64 -6.22 -18.51 15.50
C LEU A 64 -7.08 -19.33 16.46
N ARG A 65 -6.56 -20.41 17.05
CA ARG A 65 -7.29 -21.17 18.09
C ARG A 65 -7.36 -20.40 19.41
N ASP A 66 -6.34 -19.59 19.71
CA ASP A 66 -6.31 -18.77 20.91
C ASP A 66 -7.48 -17.76 20.92
N PRO A 67 -8.37 -17.78 21.94
CA PRO A 67 -9.56 -16.95 21.94
C PRO A 67 -9.33 -15.45 21.91
N LEU A 68 -8.29 -14.95 22.60
CA LEU A 68 -8.02 -13.52 22.66
C LEU A 68 -7.33 -13.05 21.39
N LEU A 69 -6.36 -13.82 20.89
CA LEU A 69 -5.63 -13.49 19.66
C LEU A 69 -6.55 -13.56 18.44
N PHE A 70 -7.42 -14.56 18.34
CA PHE A 70 -8.45 -14.62 17.31
C PHE A 70 -9.36 -13.39 17.34
N LYS A 71 -9.96 -13.11 18.51
CA LYS A 71 -10.88 -11.97 18.68
C LYS A 71 -10.21 -10.67 18.22
N ARG A 72 -8.98 -10.42 18.68
CA ARG A 72 -8.23 -9.21 18.35
C ARG A 72 -7.86 -9.14 16.88
N TYR A 73 -7.38 -10.24 16.29
CA TYR A 73 -7.03 -10.27 14.87
C TYR A 73 -8.26 -10.05 14.00
N ASN A 74 -9.36 -10.78 14.24
CA ASN A 74 -10.60 -10.62 13.48
C ASN A 74 -11.18 -9.19 13.60
N GLU A 75 -11.17 -8.60 14.80
CA GLU A 75 -11.58 -7.21 15.00
C GLU A 75 -10.68 -6.22 14.24
N THR A 76 -9.37 -6.47 14.22
CA THR A 76 -8.39 -5.65 13.50
C THR A 76 -8.62 -5.72 11.99
N VAL A 77 -8.77 -6.92 11.44
CA VAL A 77 -9.06 -7.16 10.01
C VAL A 77 -10.41 -6.53 9.63
N SER A 78 -11.41 -6.59 10.51
CA SER A 78 -12.71 -5.92 10.37
C SER A 78 -12.60 -4.40 10.31
N LEU A 79 -11.74 -3.80 11.13
CA LEU A 79 -11.45 -2.36 11.06
C LEU A 79 -10.74 -1.98 9.76
N ILE A 80 -9.75 -2.78 9.35
CA ILE A 80 -9.01 -2.57 8.10
C ILE A 80 -9.94 -2.60 6.90
N GLU A 81 -10.79 -3.63 6.80
CA GLU A 81 -11.79 -3.75 5.72
C GLU A 81 -12.69 -2.50 5.63
N ARG A 82 -13.20 -2.01 6.76
CA ARG A 82 -14.04 -0.80 6.78
C ARG A 82 -13.29 0.45 6.32
N GLN A 83 -12.03 0.60 6.72
CA GLN A 83 -11.23 1.77 6.35
C GLN A 83 -10.83 1.75 4.88
N LEU A 84 -10.52 0.57 4.32
CA LEU A 84 -10.12 0.43 2.92
C LEU A 84 -11.20 0.81 1.91
N GLN A 85 -12.46 0.92 2.34
CA GLN A 85 -13.54 1.49 1.52
C GLN A 85 -13.37 3.00 1.26
N LYS A 86 -12.57 3.69 2.09
CA LYS A 86 -12.44 5.14 2.11
C LYS A 86 -11.03 5.62 1.81
N ILE A 87 -10.02 4.86 2.21
CA ILE A 87 -8.62 5.29 2.13
C ILE A 87 -7.71 4.20 1.54
N PRO A 88 -6.64 4.60 0.82
CA PRO A 88 -5.65 3.66 0.31
C PRO A 88 -4.94 2.88 1.42
N VAL A 89 -4.48 1.67 1.10
CA VAL A 89 -3.80 0.78 2.04
C VAL A 89 -2.51 1.37 2.59
N GLU A 90 -1.74 2.08 1.77
CA GLU A 90 -0.51 2.74 2.22
C GLU A 90 -0.81 3.88 3.21
N THR A 91 -1.90 4.62 3.00
CA THR A 91 -2.35 5.66 3.95
C THR A 91 -2.77 5.04 5.27
N LEU A 92 -3.57 3.97 5.22
CA LEU A 92 -4.03 3.26 6.41
C LEU A 92 -2.88 2.63 7.20
N MET A 93 -1.94 1.99 6.50
CA MET A 93 -0.81 1.28 7.11
C MET A 93 0.40 2.19 7.41
N GLY A 94 0.35 3.47 7.03
CA GLY A 94 1.44 4.41 7.26
C GLY A 94 2.68 4.18 6.38
N GLY A 95 2.51 3.49 5.25
CA GLY A 95 3.55 3.30 4.24
C GLY A 95 3.56 1.93 3.57
N THR A 96 4.38 1.82 2.51
CA THR A 96 4.52 0.60 1.69
C THR A 96 4.97 -0.62 2.48
N THR A 97 5.90 -0.45 3.44
CA THR A 97 6.46 -1.57 4.21
C THR A 97 5.38 -2.28 5.01
N ASP A 98 4.56 -1.54 5.75
CA ASP A 98 3.52 -2.12 6.59
C ASP A 98 2.32 -2.60 5.77
N ALA A 99 2.05 -2.00 4.60
CA ALA A 99 1.10 -2.53 3.63
C ALA A 99 1.53 -3.91 3.07
N ARG A 100 2.83 -4.13 2.83
CA ARG A 100 3.35 -5.48 2.47
C ARG A 100 3.20 -6.47 3.61
N LYS A 101 3.45 -6.05 4.85
CA LYS A 101 3.26 -6.89 6.04
C LYS A 101 1.81 -7.31 6.21
N LEU A 102 0.87 -6.39 5.96
CA LEU A 102 -0.56 -6.69 5.92
C LEU A 102 -0.87 -7.76 4.88
N ALA A 103 -0.41 -7.59 3.63
CA ALA A 103 -0.64 -8.59 2.57
C ALA A 103 -0.08 -9.97 2.95
N SER A 104 1.13 -10.03 3.51
CA SER A 104 1.73 -11.29 4.01
C SER A 104 0.92 -11.92 5.14
N SER A 105 0.48 -11.12 6.11
CA SER A 105 -0.34 -11.59 7.23
C SER A 105 -1.68 -12.15 6.75
N LEU A 106 -2.41 -11.39 5.92
CA LEU A 106 -3.70 -11.82 5.39
C LEU A 106 -3.58 -13.10 4.57
N THR A 107 -2.51 -13.26 3.78
CA THR A 107 -2.25 -14.49 3.02
C THR A 107 -2.12 -15.69 3.95
N LEU A 108 -1.32 -15.56 5.01
CA LEU A 108 -1.08 -16.62 5.99
C LEU A 108 -2.36 -16.99 6.77
N PHE A 109 -3.04 -15.99 7.31
CA PHE A 109 -4.20 -16.20 8.18
C PHE A 109 -5.47 -16.57 7.42
N GLN A 110 -5.61 -16.17 6.15
CA GLN A 110 -6.67 -16.69 5.28
C GLN A 110 -6.50 -18.20 5.06
N ALA A 111 -5.27 -18.67 4.79
CA ALA A 111 -4.98 -20.10 4.65
C ALA A 111 -5.27 -20.87 5.94
N ALA A 112 -4.84 -20.33 7.09
CA ALA A 112 -5.05 -20.96 8.39
C ALA A 112 -6.55 -21.01 8.75
N ALA A 113 -7.29 -19.93 8.50
CA ALA A 113 -8.73 -19.88 8.70
C ALA A 113 -9.47 -20.89 7.83
N SER A 114 -9.13 -21.00 6.54
CA SER A 114 -9.73 -21.97 5.62
C SER A 114 -9.48 -23.42 6.04
N PHE A 115 -8.24 -23.72 6.46
CA PHE A 115 -7.88 -25.03 7.00
C PHE A 115 -8.67 -25.37 8.27
N LEU A 116 -8.74 -24.44 9.23
CA LEU A 116 -9.46 -24.64 10.49
C LEU A 116 -10.97 -24.75 10.30
N SER A 117 -11.55 -24.01 9.35
CA SER A 117 -12.96 -24.09 8.97
C SER A 117 -13.30 -25.46 8.38
N SER A 118 -12.42 -26.01 7.55
CA SER A 118 -12.61 -27.32 6.91
C SER A 118 -12.42 -28.49 7.87
N ALA A 119 -11.62 -28.32 8.92
CA ALA A 119 -11.23 -29.39 9.84
C ALA A 119 -12.21 -29.65 11.00
N ASN A 120 -13.20 -28.78 11.24
CA ASN A 120 -14.03 -28.85 12.44
C ASN A 120 -15.52 -28.57 12.18
N HIS A 121 -16.41 -29.47 12.63
CA HIS A 121 -17.87 -29.26 12.57
C HIS A 121 -18.42 -28.45 13.75
N LEU A 122 -17.62 -28.20 14.79
CA LEU A 122 -17.97 -27.41 15.98
C LEU A 122 -16.82 -26.43 16.26
N THR A 123 -16.88 -25.22 15.71
CA THR A 123 -15.85 -24.20 15.93
C THR A 123 -16.29 -23.21 17.01
N GLN A 124 -15.40 -22.91 17.96
CA GLN A 124 -15.58 -21.81 18.93
C GLN A 124 -15.52 -20.44 18.24
N HIS A 125 -14.79 -20.36 17.12
CA HIS A 125 -14.48 -19.13 16.40
C HIS A 125 -15.03 -19.15 14.97
N ASP A 126 -15.35 -17.98 14.45
CA ASP A 126 -15.82 -17.78 13.08
C ASP A 126 -14.65 -17.74 12.07
N TYR A 127 -14.05 -18.90 11.81
CA TYR A 127 -12.95 -19.01 10.85
C TYR A 127 -13.40 -18.73 9.41
N ALA A 128 -14.59 -19.19 9.03
CA ALA A 128 -15.15 -18.93 7.70
C ALA A 128 -15.34 -17.42 7.45
N GLY A 129 -15.87 -16.69 8.42
CA GLY A 129 -16.02 -15.24 8.33
C GLY A 129 -14.68 -14.51 8.27
N LEU A 130 -13.65 -14.97 8.99
CA LEU A 130 -12.29 -14.43 8.87
C LEU A 130 -11.71 -14.68 7.47
N GLU A 131 -11.82 -15.89 6.93
CA GLU A 131 -11.36 -16.24 5.58
C GLU A 131 -12.00 -15.33 4.53
N GLN A 132 -13.32 -15.20 4.56
CA GLN A 132 -14.08 -14.34 3.63
C GLN A 132 -13.67 -12.87 3.76
N ARG A 133 -13.41 -12.41 4.99
CA ARG A 133 -12.97 -11.03 5.24
C ARG A 133 -11.61 -10.75 4.64
N CYS A 134 -10.66 -11.68 4.79
CA CYS A 134 -9.36 -11.58 4.11
C CYS A 134 -9.53 -11.52 2.59
N ALA A 135 -10.40 -12.35 2.01
CA ALA A 135 -10.69 -12.33 0.58
C ALA A 135 -11.23 -10.97 0.10
N ARG A 136 -12.18 -10.37 0.83
CA ARG A 136 -12.71 -9.03 0.52
C ARG A 136 -11.66 -7.95 0.66
N ILE A 137 -10.77 -8.02 1.65
CA ILE A 137 -9.65 -7.09 1.74
C ILE A 137 -8.74 -7.18 0.52
N PHE A 138 -8.45 -8.39 0.03
CA PHE A 138 -7.64 -8.55 -1.19
C PHE A 138 -8.28 -7.92 -2.43
N GLN A 139 -9.61 -7.81 -2.50
CA GLN A 139 -10.28 -7.07 -3.58
C GLN A 139 -9.92 -5.56 -3.56
N PHE A 140 -9.71 -4.98 -2.37
CA PHE A 140 -9.30 -3.58 -2.23
C PHE A 140 -7.80 -3.36 -2.46
N ILE A 141 -6.94 -4.24 -1.92
CA ILE A 141 -5.49 -3.97 -1.87
C ILE A 141 -4.74 -4.51 -3.09
N THR A 142 -5.29 -5.50 -3.81
CA THR A 142 -4.66 -6.03 -5.04
C THR A 142 -4.60 -4.99 -6.15
N SER A 143 -5.67 -4.22 -6.36
CA SER A 143 -5.70 -3.11 -7.32
C SER A 143 -4.72 -1.99 -6.97
N GLN A 144 -4.28 -1.92 -5.71
CA GLN A 144 -3.28 -0.99 -5.20
C GLN A 144 -1.85 -1.56 -5.22
N GLY A 145 -1.64 -2.73 -5.82
CA GLY A 145 -0.31 -3.36 -5.95
C GLY A 145 0.08 -4.29 -4.80
N TYR A 146 -0.89 -4.72 -3.98
CA TYR A 146 -0.68 -5.62 -2.84
C TYR A 146 -1.46 -6.94 -2.99
N PRO A 147 -1.15 -7.77 -3.99
CA PRO A 147 -1.75 -9.10 -4.12
C PRO A 147 -1.32 -10.02 -2.96
N PRO A 148 -1.92 -11.23 -2.84
CA PRO A 148 -1.43 -12.27 -1.95
C PRO A 148 0.08 -12.46 -2.03
N CYS A 149 0.72 -12.60 -0.88
CA CYS A 149 2.17 -12.56 -0.76
C CYS A 149 2.79 -13.84 -1.32
N LYS A 150 3.47 -13.74 -2.46
CA LYS A 150 4.14 -14.86 -3.15
C LYS A 150 5.06 -15.67 -2.22
N ALA A 151 5.85 -14.99 -1.39
CA ALA A 151 6.77 -15.68 -0.47
C ALA A 151 6.04 -16.43 0.65
N THR A 152 4.89 -15.92 1.13
CA THR A 152 4.03 -16.65 2.06
C THR A 152 3.39 -17.87 1.38
N LEU A 153 2.91 -17.72 0.15
CA LEU A 153 2.35 -18.82 -0.63
C LEU A 153 3.38 -19.93 -0.88
N ALA A 154 4.63 -19.56 -1.19
CA ALA A 154 5.71 -20.52 -1.38
C ALA A 154 5.99 -21.34 -0.12
N GLU A 155 5.89 -20.72 1.07
CA GLU A 155 6.01 -21.43 2.35
C GLU A 155 4.85 -22.41 2.58
N LEU A 156 3.61 -21.97 2.34
CA LEU A 156 2.41 -22.78 2.51
C LEU A 156 2.34 -23.97 1.56
N ASN A 157 2.92 -23.83 0.37
CA ASN A 157 2.98 -24.88 -0.65
C ASN A 157 4.18 -25.81 -0.49
N ARG A 158 4.94 -25.73 0.62
CA ARG A 158 6.09 -26.62 0.82
C ARG A 158 5.65 -28.09 0.81
N PRO A 159 6.42 -28.98 0.16
CA PRO A 159 6.13 -30.42 0.14
C PRO A 159 5.90 -30.96 1.54
N GLY A 160 4.82 -31.73 1.72
CA GLY A 160 4.40 -32.25 3.02
C GLY A 160 3.34 -31.41 3.75
N GLN A 161 3.04 -30.19 3.29
CA GLN A 161 1.90 -29.40 3.77
C GLN A 161 0.70 -29.56 2.82
N ASN A 162 -0.34 -30.28 3.25
CA ASN A 162 -1.62 -30.41 2.51
C ASN A 162 -2.51 -29.17 2.69
N ILE A 163 -1.98 -27.97 2.42
CA ILE A 163 -2.69 -26.70 2.60
C ILE A 163 -3.18 -26.21 1.25
N LYS A 164 -4.49 -26.10 1.07
CA LYS A 164 -5.08 -25.48 -0.12
C LYS A 164 -5.29 -23.99 0.14
N TYR A 165 -4.44 -23.15 -0.44
CA TYR A 165 -4.74 -21.72 -0.53
C TYR A 165 -5.70 -21.47 -1.70
N ASN A 166 -6.99 -21.35 -1.41
CA ASN A 166 -8.00 -21.00 -2.41
C ASN A 166 -8.22 -19.49 -2.42
N ASN A 167 -7.68 -18.80 -3.44
CA ASN A 167 -8.10 -17.43 -3.74
C ASN A 167 -9.33 -17.39 -4.67
N THR A 168 -9.90 -18.55 -4.98
CA THR A 168 -11.10 -18.76 -5.79
C THR A 168 -12.37 -18.68 -4.94
N HIS A 169 -12.50 -17.65 -4.10
CA HIS A 169 -13.85 -17.13 -3.89
C HIS A 169 -14.14 -16.30 -5.12
N ALA A 170 -14.77 -16.96 -6.10
CA ALA A 170 -15.41 -16.33 -7.24
C ALA A 170 -16.10 -15.07 -6.75
N SER A 171 -15.93 -13.98 -7.50
CA SER A 171 -16.73 -12.78 -7.43
C SER A 171 -18.10 -13.11 -6.85
N VAL A 172 -18.29 -12.87 -5.54
CA VAL A 172 -19.64 -12.59 -5.06
C VAL A 172 -19.94 -11.34 -5.82
N VAL A 173 -20.64 -11.52 -6.93
CA VAL A 173 -21.31 -10.47 -7.66
C VAL A 173 -22.04 -9.73 -6.58
N LEU A 174 -21.49 -8.58 -6.19
CA LEU A 174 -22.30 -7.55 -5.55
C LEU A 174 -23.45 -7.38 -6.52
N THR A 175 -24.60 -7.92 -6.15
CA THR A 175 -25.82 -7.77 -6.94
C THR A 175 -25.91 -6.30 -7.27
N ARG A 176 -25.96 -6.04 -8.57
CA ARG A 176 -25.77 -4.75 -9.26
C ARG A 176 -26.81 -3.67 -8.87
N GLN A 177 -27.50 -3.82 -7.75
CA GLN A 177 -28.61 -2.98 -7.33
C GLN A 177 -28.31 -2.08 -6.12
N GLU A 178 -27.13 -2.15 -5.49
CA GLU A 178 -26.79 -1.24 -4.38
C GLU A 178 -25.55 -0.35 -4.62
N GLN A 179 -25.07 -0.23 -5.87
CA GLN A 179 -23.89 0.59 -6.21
C GLN A 179 -24.16 1.91 -6.95
N PHE A 180 -25.41 2.38 -7.05
CA PHE A 180 -25.67 3.71 -7.63
C PHE A 180 -26.58 4.55 -6.75
N ALA A 181 -26.04 4.99 -5.62
CA ALA A 181 -26.48 6.22 -4.97
C ALA A 181 -25.30 6.90 -4.26
N HIS A 182 -24.18 7.10 -4.95
CA HIS A 182 -23.18 8.10 -4.56
C HIS A 182 -22.67 8.84 -5.79
N ALA A 183 -22.63 10.16 -5.64
CA ALA A 183 -22.56 11.15 -6.70
C ALA A 183 -21.38 10.97 -7.66
N LYS A 184 -21.59 11.29 -8.94
CA LYS A 184 -20.55 11.48 -9.95
C LYS A 184 -19.47 12.44 -9.42
N SER A 185 -18.37 11.92 -8.89
CA SER A 185 -17.13 12.71 -8.75
C SER A 185 -16.45 12.75 -10.12
N LYS A 186 -16.07 13.95 -10.58
CA LYS A 186 -15.35 14.16 -11.84
C LYS A 186 -14.07 13.31 -11.90
N PRO A 187 -13.62 12.87 -13.09
CA PRO A 187 -12.31 12.23 -13.23
C PRO A 187 -11.23 13.17 -12.68
N VAL A 188 -10.40 12.66 -11.77
CA VAL A 188 -9.29 13.41 -11.18
C VAL A 188 -8.25 13.64 -12.27
N SER A 189 -7.82 14.90 -12.46
CA SER A 189 -6.86 15.25 -13.50
C SER A 189 -5.46 14.74 -13.15
N LEU A 190 -4.68 14.38 -14.18
CA LEU A 190 -3.27 14.01 -14.03
C LEU A 190 -2.47 15.10 -13.28
N ALA A 191 -2.75 16.37 -13.54
CA ALA A 191 -2.13 17.51 -12.85
C ALA A 191 -2.34 17.42 -11.33
N HIS A 192 -3.56 17.13 -10.87
CA HIS A 192 -3.84 16.98 -9.44
C HIS A 192 -3.09 15.80 -8.81
N GLU A 193 -3.00 14.67 -9.51
CA GLU A 193 -2.23 13.51 -9.03
C GLU A 193 -0.71 13.78 -8.99
N LEU A 194 -0.18 14.57 -9.93
CA LEU A 194 1.21 15.01 -9.94
C LEU A 194 1.50 16.00 -8.80
N ALA A 195 0.57 16.91 -8.50
CA ALA A 195 0.67 17.85 -7.38
C ALA A 195 0.73 17.10 -6.03
N GLU A 196 -0.17 16.13 -5.82
CA GLU A 196 -0.19 15.28 -4.62
C GLU A 196 1.07 14.40 -4.53
N TYR A 197 1.53 13.84 -5.65
CA TYR A 197 2.81 13.11 -5.71
C TYR A 197 3.97 13.99 -5.23
N GLN A 198 4.07 15.23 -5.70
CA GLN A 198 5.11 16.17 -5.27
C GLN A 198 5.02 16.52 -3.79
N LYS A 199 3.81 16.81 -3.28
CA LYS A 199 3.57 17.16 -1.88
C LYS A 199 3.97 16.04 -0.93
N LEU A 200 3.56 14.80 -1.23
CA LEU A 200 3.91 13.63 -0.43
C LEU A 200 5.43 13.42 -0.41
N ARG A 201 6.10 13.56 -1.56
CA ARG A 201 7.55 13.33 -1.69
C ARG A 201 8.41 14.45 -1.11
N LYS A 202 7.94 15.69 -1.09
CA LYS A 202 8.58 16.80 -0.36
C LYS A 202 8.47 16.59 1.16
N ASN A 203 7.32 16.14 1.65
CA ASN A 203 7.02 16.02 3.09
C ASN A 203 7.50 14.72 3.76
N GLU A 204 7.93 13.70 3.00
CA GLU A 204 8.53 12.48 3.57
C GLU A 204 9.80 12.73 4.41
N TRP A 205 10.37 13.96 4.41
CA TRP A 205 11.73 14.24 4.87
C TRP A 205 11.88 15.36 5.92
N GLU A 206 10.80 15.87 6.54
CA GLU A 206 10.95 16.68 7.77
C GLU A 206 11.46 15.87 8.98
N PHE A 207 11.61 14.54 8.84
CA PHE A 207 12.24 13.71 9.85
C PHE A 207 13.77 13.85 9.80
N HIS A 208 14.29 14.82 10.56
CA HIS A 208 15.69 14.86 10.95
C HIS A 208 16.03 13.60 11.78
N TYR A 209 16.86 12.70 11.25
CA TYR A 209 17.45 11.62 12.02
C TYR A 209 18.94 11.88 12.26
N ASN A 210 19.29 12.14 13.52
CA ASN A 210 20.63 11.88 14.04
C ASN A 210 20.81 10.36 14.17
N PHE A 211 21.28 9.66 13.14
CA PHE A 211 21.69 8.26 13.30
C PHE A 211 22.85 7.85 12.37
N LEU A 212 23.94 7.40 13.00
CA LEU A 212 25.25 7.03 12.43
C LEU A 212 25.18 5.91 11.36
N GLY A 213 25.80 6.19 10.20
CA GLY A 213 26.69 5.32 9.38
C GLY A 213 26.25 3.94 8.87
N ILE A 214 25.63 3.07 9.68
CA ILE A 214 25.40 1.65 9.32
C ILE A 214 24.01 1.44 8.71
N VAL A 215 23.03 2.22 9.17
CA VAL A 215 21.67 2.18 8.64
C VAL A 215 21.62 2.71 7.20
N SER A 216 22.48 3.68 6.86
CA SER A 216 22.58 4.21 5.49
C SER A 216 23.08 3.19 4.47
N VAL A 217 23.99 2.29 4.86
CA VAL A 217 24.50 1.24 3.96
C VAL A 217 23.42 0.20 3.63
N LEU A 218 22.62 -0.20 4.62
CA LEU A 218 21.52 -1.16 4.43
C LEU A 218 20.44 -0.59 3.51
N TYR A 219 20.08 0.66 3.71
CA TYR A 219 19.12 1.32 2.85
C TYR A 219 19.70 1.68 1.48
N PHE A 220 21.00 1.97 1.36
CA PHE A 220 21.68 2.14 0.06
C PHE A 220 21.65 0.85 -0.77
N ILE A 221 21.89 -0.30 -0.12
CA ILE A 221 21.77 -1.62 -0.76
C ILE A 221 20.31 -1.91 -1.14
N GLN A 222 19.36 -1.55 -0.28
CA GLN A 222 17.93 -1.70 -0.57
C GLN A 222 17.47 -0.79 -1.72
N ASP A 223 18.05 0.40 -1.85
CA ASP A 223 17.85 1.32 -2.96
C ASP A 223 18.40 0.81 -4.28
N MET A 224 19.62 0.25 -4.23
CA MET A 224 20.29 -0.34 -5.38
C MET A 224 19.50 -1.55 -5.92
N LEU A 225 18.81 -2.30 -5.05
CA LEU A 225 18.08 -3.51 -5.39
C LEU A 225 16.59 -3.27 -5.72
N LEU A 226 15.93 -2.27 -5.12
CA LEU A 226 14.48 -2.05 -5.25
C LEU A 226 14.10 -0.75 -5.98
N GLY A 227 15.08 0.11 -6.33
CA GLY A 227 14.84 1.36 -7.06
C GLY A 227 14.00 2.37 -6.28
N THR A 228 14.14 2.39 -4.94
CA THR A 228 13.31 3.19 -4.02
C THR A 228 13.75 4.66 -3.87
N ASP A 229 14.93 5.02 -4.38
CA ASP A 229 15.57 6.36 -4.37
C ASP A 229 15.66 7.04 -3.00
N HIS A 230 15.70 6.23 -1.95
CA HIS A 230 15.84 6.60 -0.56
C HIS A 230 17.20 7.24 -0.22
N PHE A 231 18.29 6.87 -0.88
CA PHE A 231 19.64 7.44 -0.76
C PHE A 231 20.14 8.10 -2.05
N ASN A 232 19.49 7.84 -3.19
CA ASN A 232 19.78 8.53 -4.44
C ASN A 232 19.01 9.86 -4.51
N THR A 233 19.45 10.84 -3.71
CA THR A 233 18.90 12.22 -3.68
C THR A 233 18.75 12.77 -5.09
N LYS A 234 19.73 12.52 -5.97
CA LYS A 234 19.70 12.90 -7.38
C LYS A 234 18.54 12.26 -8.15
N ASN A 235 18.27 10.96 -7.98
CA ASN A 235 17.15 10.30 -8.68
C ASN A 235 15.77 10.72 -8.15
N ARG A 236 15.67 11.01 -6.85
CA ARG A 236 14.49 11.62 -6.24
C ARG A 236 14.24 13.03 -6.78
N GLU A 237 15.26 13.88 -6.80
CA GLU A 237 15.19 15.23 -7.37
C GLU A 237 14.79 15.17 -8.85
N ILE A 238 15.35 14.22 -9.60
CA ILE A 238 14.93 13.96 -10.99
C ILE A 238 13.45 13.60 -11.07
N LYS A 239 12.91 12.75 -10.18
CA LYS A 239 11.48 12.38 -10.16
C LYS A 239 10.56 13.54 -9.75
N ILE A 240 10.94 14.34 -8.77
CA ILE A 240 10.18 15.52 -8.34
C ILE A 240 10.22 16.59 -9.43
N SER A 241 11.40 16.84 -10.02
CA SER A 241 11.57 17.74 -11.16
C SER A 241 10.75 17.27 -12.36
N ALA A 242 10.81 15.99 -12.71
CA ALA A 242 10.05 15.44 -13.83
C ALA A 242 8.54 15.54 -13.61
N ALA A 243 8.06 15.26 -12.39
CA ALA A 243 6.64 15.43 -12.04
C ALA A 243 6.20 16.89 -12.13
N SER A 244 7.01 17.82 -11.62
CA SER A 244 6.74 19.27 -11.67
C SER A 244 6.74 19.81 -13.11
N LYS A 245 7.71 19.41 -13.93
CA LYS A 245 7.76 19.80 -15.35
C LYS A 245 6.57 19.24 -16.13
N LEU A 246 6.18 17.98 -15.88
CA LEU A 246 5.01 17.41 -16.52
C LEU A 246 3.72 18.11 -16.07
N GLU A 247 3.60 18.49 -14.79
CA GLU A 247 2.49 19.31 -14.31
C GLU A 247 2.44 20.68 -15.01
N GLN A 248 3.57 21.37 -15.13
CA GLN A 248 3.67 22.66 -15.84
C GLN A 248 3.38 22.54 -17.34
N ILE A 249 3.69 21.40 -17.98
CA ILE A 249 3.30 21.14 -19.38
C ILE A 249 1.78 21.00 -19.51
N LEU A 250 1.11 20.47 -18.48
CA LEU A 250 -0.32 20.20 -18.48
C LEU A 250 -1.17 21.38 -18.01
N ASP A 251 -0.56 22.38 -17.36
CA ASP A 251 -1.19 23.59 -16.87
C ASP A 251 -0.88 24.78 -17.82
N PRO A 252 -1.86 25.27 -18.61
CA PRO A 252 -1.63 26.32 -19.61
C PRO A 252 -1.27 27.69 -19.01
N ASP A 253 -1.53 27.89 -17.71
CA ASP A 253 -1.28 29.14 -16.99
C ASP A 253 0.11 29.20 -16.36
N GLN A 254 0.86 28.08 -16.38
CA GLN A 254 2.22 28.01 -15.86
C GLN A 254 3.27 28.40 -16.92
N PRO A 255 4.43 28.96 -16.49
CA PRO A 255 5.55 29.19 -17.40
C PRO A 255 5.98 27.87 -18.05
N LYS A 256 6.26 27.90 -19.36
CA LYS A 256 6.72 26.71 -20.08
C LYS A 256 8.03 26.22 -19.45
N PRO A 257 8.08 24.96 -18.94
CA PRO A 257 9.29 24.45 -18.31
C PRO A 257 10.41 24.28 -19.33
N GLU A 258 11.64 24.18 -18.81
CA GLU A 258 12.75 23.63 -19.59
C GLU A 258 12.40 22.22 -20.12
N PRO A 259 12.89 21.84 -21.31
CA PRO A 259 12.67 20.50 -21.86
C PRO A 259 13.04 19.39 -20.87
N LEU A 260 12.24 18.33 -20.86
CA LEU A 260 12.53 17.13 -20.08
C LEU A 260 13.84 16.49 -20.57
N ASN A 261 14.79 16.29 -19.67
CA ASN A 261 16.03 15.60 -19.98
C ASN A 261 15.85 14.07 -20.01
N LYS A 262 16.85 13.32 -20.50
CA LYS A 262 16.76 11.86 -20.64
C LYS A 262 16.45 11.13 -19.33
N ALA A 263 16.96 11.62 -18.19
CA ALA A 263 16.72 11.00 -16.89
C ALA A 263 15.29 11.27 -16.38
N GLU A 264 14.78 12.49 -16.61
CA GLU A 264 13.39 12.86 -16.30
C GLU A 264 12.39 12.07 -17.16
N ILE A 265 12.67 11.91 -18.46
CA ILE A 265 11.85 11.07 -19.36
C ILE A 265 11.84 9.61 -18.86
N LYS A 266 12.99 9.08 -18.45
CA LYS A 266 13.09 7.74 -17.89
C LYS A 266 12.27 7.62 -16.59
N ALA A 267 12.38 8.62 -15.70
CA ALA A 267 11.63 8.69 -14.45
C ALA A 267 10.11 8.72 -14.64
N LEU A 268 9.62 9.38 -15.71
CA LEU A 268 8.20 9.42 -16.09
C LEU A 268 7.69 8.15 -16.75
N LYS A 269 8.56 7.19 -17.07
CA LYS A 269 8.20 5.90 -17.68
C LYS A 269 8.34 4.72 -16.73
N GLU A 270 9.05 4.90 -15.61
CA GLU A 270 9.44 3.81 -14.73
C GLU A 270 9.02 4.05 -13.27
N GLY A 271 8.89 2.96 -12.52
CA GLY A 271 8.57 3.00 -11.10
C GLY A 271 7.21 3.65 -10.80
N ARG A 272 7.07 4.22 -9.60
CA ARG A 272 5.78 4.76 -9.11
C ARG A 272 5.28 5.95 -9.92
N LEU A 273 6.18 6.86 -10.33
CA LEU A 273 5.83 8.01 -11.16
C LEU A 273 5.42 7.55 -12.56
N GLY A 274 6.14 6.61 -13.17
CA GLY A 274 5.75 6.01 -14.44
C GLY A 274 4.39 5.32 -14.40
N ASN A 275 4.08 4.57 -13.34
CA ASN A 275 2.76 3.95 -13.16
C ASN A 275 1.63 4.98 -12.95
N LEU A 276 1.94 6.13 -12.38
CA LEU A 276 0.99 7.24 -12.25
C LEU A 276 0.70 7.84 -13.63
N VAL A 277 1.74 8.14 -14.41
CA VAL A 277 1.61 8.70 -15.76
C VAL A 277 0.89 7.74 -16.71
N SER A 278 1.24 6.45 -16.68
CA SER A 278 0.68 5.45 -17.62
C SER A 278 -0.83 5.23 -17.47
N ARG A 279 -1.41 5.52 -16.29
CA ARG A 279 -2.87 5.49 -16.07
C ARG A 279 -3.61 6.53 -16.92
N HIS A 280 -2.94 7.60 -17.32
CA HIS A 280 -3.48 8.69 -18.12
C HIS A 280 -3.05 8.61 -19.60
N GLY A 281 -2.36 7.54 -20.00
CA GLY A 281 -1.90 7.29 -21.37
C GLY A 281 -0.38 7.23 -21.50
N SER A 282 0.10 7.05 -22.73
CA SER A 282 1.54 7.06 -22.98
C SER A 282 2.11 8.47 -22.80
N LEU A 283 3.31 8.59 -22.24
CA LEU A 283 3.95 9.90 -22.01
C LEU A 283 3.99 10.76 -23.29
N ASN A 284 4.30 10.13 -24.44
CA ASN A 284 4.34 10.83 -25.73
C ASN A 284 2.95 11.36 -26.12
N HIS A 285 1.89 10.58 -25.89
CA HIS A 285 0.52 11.01 -26.15
C HIS A 285 0.08 12.13 -25.21
N ILE A 286 0.46 12.07 -23.93
CA ILE A 286 0.16 13.11 -22.94
C ILE A 286 0.82 14.44 -23.32
N ILE A 287 2.10 14.40 -23.70
CA ILE A 287 2.83 15.60 -24.14
C ILE A 287 2.27 16.16 -25.46
N ALA A 288 1.93 15.30 -26.41
CA ALA A 288 1.39 15.71 -27.71
C ALA A 288 -0.01 16.37 -27.61
N ASN A 289 -0.80 15.99 -26.61
CA ASN A 289 -2.14 16.51 -26.37
C ASN A 289 -2.19 17.53 -25.22
N ALA A 290 -1.03 18.04 -24.77
CA ALA A 290 -0.98 19.09 -23.77
C ALA A 290 -1.63 20.37 -24.31
N PRO A 291 -2.40 21.11 -23.48
CA PRO A 291 -3.05 22.34 -23.91
C PRO A 291 -2.02 23.36 -24.40
N ILE A 292 -2.15 23.80 -25.65
CA ILE A 292 -1.30 24.85 -26.23
C ILE A 292 -1.84 26.18 -25.72
N LYS A 293 -0.97 27.01 -25.11
CA LYS A 293 -1.31 28.40 -24.77
C LYS A 293 -1.83 29.09 -26.03
N SER A 294 -3.08 29.56 -26.02
CA SER A 294 -3.56 30.48 -27.03
C SER A 294 -2.66 31.71 -26.96
N MET A 295 -1.77 31.87 -27.93
CA MET A 295 -1.13 33.16 -28.14
C MET A 295 -2.26 34.14 -28.42
N ASP A 296 -2.36 35.18 -27.60
CA ASP A 296 -3.19 36.33 -27.90
C ASP A 296 -2.94 36.74 -29.34
N ASP A 297 -4.02 36.81 -30.09
CA ASP A 297 -4.07 37.29 -31.46
C ASP A 297 -3.51 38.73 -31.51
N PRO A 298 -2.39 39.00 -32.23
CA PRO A 298 -1.88 40.36 -32.37
C PRO A 298 -2.74 41.26 -33.26
N SER A 299 -3.91 40.81 -33.74
CA SER A 299 -4.70 41.57 -34.72
C SER A 299 -5.69 42.59 -34.13
N SER A 300 -5.79 42.76 -32.81
CA SER A 300 -6.67 43.79 -32.19
C SER A 300 -5.94 45.09 -31.81
N GLN A 301 -4.95 45.51 -32.59
CA GLN A 301 -4.54 46.92 -32.68
C GLN A 301 -4.48 47.34 -34.15
N SER A 302 -5.64 47.41 -34.79
CA SER A 302 -5.85 48.32 -35.91
C SER A 302 -7.33 48.62 -36.07
N SER A 303 -7.62 49.92 -36.01
CA SER A 303 -8.79 50.59 -36.59
C SER A 303 -10.07 50.59 -35.75
N LEU A 304 -10.42 51.80 -35.29
CA LEU A 304 -11.63 52.59 -35.58
C LEU A 304 -11.70 53.63 -34.44
N HIS A 305 -11.64 54.96 -34.60
CA HIS A 305 -11.82 55.91 -35.71
C HIS A 305 -11.13 57.24 -35.27
N LEU A 306 -10.54 58.03 -36.17
CA LEU A 306 -11.17 59.22 -36.78
C LEU A 306 -11.86 60.14 -35.76
#